data_AF-A0A929FFD9-F1
#
_entry.id   AF-A0A929FFD9-F1
#
_cell.length_a   1.000
_cell.length_b   1.000
_cell.length_c   1.000
_cell.angle_alpha   90.00
_cell.angle_beta   90.00
_cell.angle_gamma   90.00
#
_symmetry.space_group_name_H-M   'P 1'
#
loop_
_entity.id
_entity.type
_entity.pdbx_description
1 polymer ?
#
loop_
_entity_poly.entity_id
_entity_poly.type
_entity_poly.pdbx_seq_one_letter_code
_entity_poly.pdbx_strand_id
1 'polypeptide(L)'
;MRKHITTVIRASVCTVFLGIFIFVAPALALEVDFGQHVELKARSSLGVPLHELPQPSLFGRAPDRAKATVIGFDDQKRWINIQLSDSREGWIVERYIGKVLATEPDSSPPDSVTAPDDIVQPPPIVEPGSVILPGQSGDQLLRQLKIIYSPLDSVGYRKARDLLYSQIDNKAGIVEGIYTGYHARISPNSRRPRADATARGINAEHVWPQSKGATGASKSDMHHLFPAREEVNGDRRNYPFADIPDDQTDSWYLNDEEEFVKPAPQVIDLYSEGDGSMSGLQGELKQARIKVFSEEPE
;
A
#
# COMPACT_ATOMS: atom_id res chain seq x y z
N MET A 1 77.71 -34.68 -35.82
CA MET A 1 78.26 -34.05 -34.59
C MET A 1 77.18 -34.05 -33.52
N ARG A 2 77.49 -34.63 -32.35
CA ARG A 2 76.62 -34.75 -31.17
C ARG A 2 76.03 -33.39 -30.76
N LYS A 3 74.81 -33.40 -30.24
CA LYS A 3 74.47 -32.84 -28.90
C LYS A 3 73.06 -33.25 -28.46
N HIS A 4 73.03 -34.09 -27.44
CA HIS A 4 71.93 -34.22 -26.49
C HIS A 4 71.68 -32.87 -25.82
N ILE A 5 70.41 -32.43 -25.73
CA ILE A 5 69.99 -31.43 -24.73
C ILE A 5 68.63 -31.85 -24.15
N THR A 6 68.76 -32.56 -23.04
CA THR A 6 68.04 -32.48 -21.76
C THR A 6 66.71 -31.70 -21.72
N THR A 7 65.64 -32.46 -21.50
CA THR A 7 64.35 -32.04 -20.96
C THR A 7 64.49 -31.32 -19.62
N VAL A 8 63.97 -30.10 -19.51
CA VAL A 8 63.77 -29.38 -18.24
C VAL A 8 62.27 -29.19 -18.03
N ILE A 9 61.67 -30.03 -17.18
CA ILE A 9 60.29 -29.84 -16.72
C ILE A 9 60.33 -28.79 -15.61
N ARG A 10 59.79 -27.60 -15.88
CA ARG A 10 59.49 -26.61 -14.83
C ARG A 10 58.16 -26.97 -14.19
N ALA A 11 58.22 -27.47 -12.95
CA ALA A 11 57.04 -27.63 -12.11
C ALA A 11 56.49 -26.23 -11.75
N SER A 12 55.32 -25.89 -12.27
CA SER A 12 54.56 -24.72 -11.80
C SER A 12 53.89 -25.07 -10.49
N VAL A 13 54.38 -24.52 -9.39
CA VAL A 13 53.70 -24.54 -8.09
C VAL A 13 52.50 -23.63 -8.19
N CYS A 14 51.31 -24.22 -8.41
CA CYS A 14 50.04 -23.52 -8.37
C CYS A 14 49.57 -23.49 -6.91
N THR A 15 49.84 -22.37 -6.23
CA THR A 15 49.33 -22.12 -4.88
C THR A 15 47.82 -21.89 -4.97
N VAL A 16 47.04 -22.94 -4.70
CA VAL A 16 45.59 -22.84 -4.55
C VAL A 16 45.31 -22.10 -3.24
N PHE A 17 45.01 -20.81 -3.34
CA PHE A 17 44.36 -20.08 -2.24
C PHE A 17 42.95 -20.66 -2.09
N LEU A 18 42.80 -21.56 -1.12
CA LEU A 18 41.49 -22.00 -0.64
C LEU A 18 40.87 -20.82 0.12
N GLY A 19 40.28 -19.88 -0.63
CA GLY A 19 39.40 -18.87 -0.07
C GLY A 19 38.21 -19.59 0.55
N ILE A 20 38.21 -19.72 1.88
CA ILE A 20 37.02 -20.05 2.64
C ILE A 20 36.09 -18.86 2.47
N PHE A 21 35.27 -18.90 1.41
CA PHE A 21 34.07 -18.10 1.34
C PHE A 21 33.16 -18.62 2.43
N ILE A 22 33.18 -17.94 3.58
CA ILE A 22 32.05 -17.99 4.50
C ILE A 22 30.89 -17.39 3.72
N PHE A 23 30.12 -18.24 3.06
CA PHE A 23 28.76 -17.92 2.66
C PHE A 23 28.00 -17.70 3.97
N VAL A 24 28.01 -16.46 4.46
CA VAL A 24 26.90 -15.99 5.29
C VAL A 24 25.73 -15.97 4.32
N ALA A 25 24.96 -17.06 4.30
CA ALA A 25 23.64 -17.03 3.69
C ALA A 25 22.95 -15.81 4.31
N PRO A 26 22.47 -14.84 3.52
CA PRO A 26 21.64 -13.79 4.08
C PRO A 26 20.52 -14.53 4.79
N ALA A 27 20.43 -14.33 6.11
CA ALA A 27 19.26 -14.77 6.85
C ALA A 27 18.09 -14.19 6.07
N LEU A 28 17.27 -15.06 5.49
CA LEU A 28 16.08 -14.65 4.76
C LEU A 28 15.33 -13.72 5.71
N ALA A 29 15.35 -12.41 5.42
CA ALA A 29 14.50 -11.47 6.10
C ALA A 29 13.10 -11.98 5.84
N LEU A 30 12.38 -12.32 6.91
CA LEU A 30 11.05 -12.85 6.77
C LEU A 30 10.20 -11.66 6.33
N GLU A 31 9.94 -11.54 5.02
CA GLU A 31 9.12 -10.47 4.48
C GLU A 31 7.69 -10.62 5.00
N VAL A 32 7.43 -9.92 6.10
CA VAL A 32 6.13 -9.90 6.76
C VAL A 32 5.32 -8.75 6.19
N ASP A 33 4.11 -9.08 5.72
CA ASP A 33 3.18 -8.14 5.11
C ASP A 33 1.97 -7.86 6.03
N PHE A 34 1.36 -6.69 5.85
CA PHE A 34 0.08 -6.36 6.48
C PHE A 34 -0.98 -7.44 6.17
N GLY A 35 -1.74 -7.81 7.19
CA GLY A 35 -2.78 -8.83 7.15
C GLY A 35 -2.28 -10.26 7.26
N GLN A 36 -0.96 -10.49 7.29
CA GLN A 36 -0.46 -11.84 7.51
C GLN A 36 -0.70 -12.30 8.95
N HIS A 37 -1.09 -13.57 9.08
CA HIS A 37 -1.06 -14.24 10.36
C HIS A 37 0.37 -14.70 10.66
N VAL A 38 0.82 -14.44 11.87
CA VAL A 38 2.16 -14.79 12.34
C VAL A 38 2.06 -15.56 13.65
N GLU A 39 3.00 -16.48 13.87
CA GLU A 39 3.25 -17.06 15.18
C GLU A 39 4.44 -16.32 15.79
N LEU A 40 4.24 -15.73 16.97
CA LEU A 40 5.27 -15.01 17.69
C LEU A 40 6.24 -15.99 18.37
N LYS A 41 7.50 -15.57 18.53
CA LYS A 41 8.56 -16.35 19.19
C LYS A 41 9.24 -15.53 20.27
N ALA A 42 8.97 -15.87 21.52
CA ALA A 42 9.62 -15.28 22.68
C ALA A 42 11.11 -15.63 22.71
N ARG A 43 11.92 -14.72 23.26
CA ARG A 43 13.37 -14.89 23.42
C ARG A 43 13.78 -15.15 24.87
N SER A 44 12.81 -15.14 25.78
CA SER A 44 12.97 -15.46 27.19
C SER A 44 11.65 -16.01 27.74
N SER A 45 11.69 -16.53 28.97
CA SER A 45 10.51 -17.02 29.69
C SER A 45 9.46 -15.93 29.99
N LEU A 46 9.80 -14.65 29.81
CA LEU A 46 8.88 -13.53 30.05
C LEU A 46 7.88 -13.31 28.91
N GLY A 47 8.09 -13.90 27.74
CA GLY A 47 7.25 -13.67 26.55
C GLY A 47 7.71 -12.49 25.68
N VAL A 48 6.89 -12.17 24.67
CA VAL A 48 7.15 -11.12 23.68
C VAL A 48 6.71 -9.76 24.23
N PRO A 49 7.59 -8.76 24.32
CA PRO A 49 7.22 -7.42 24.78
C PRO A 49 6.26 -6.73 23.80
N LEU A 50 5.20 -6.12 24.33
CA LEU A 50 4.24 -5.31 23.60
C LEU A 50 4.41 -3.83 23.99
N HIS A 51 4.47 -2.96 22.99
CA HIS A 51 4.66 -1.53 23.16
C HIS A 51 3.44 -0.74 22.67
N GLU A 52 3.09 0.35 23.36
CA GLU A 52 1.92 1.19 23.01
C GLU A 52 2.18 2.02 21.76
N LEU A 53 3.43 2.44 21.59
CA LEU A 53 3.91 3.27 20.48
C LEU A 53 5.06 2.54 19.76
N PRO A 54 5.40 2.91 18.51
CA PRO A 54 6.55 2.38 17.77
C PRO A 54 7.89 2.93 18.30
N GLN A 55 8.07 2.84 19.61
CA GLN A 55 9.25 3.23 20.38
C GLN A 55 9.23 2.44 21.71
N PRO A 56 10.35 2.35 22.46
CA PRO A 56 10.37 1.67 23.74
C PRO A 56 9.33 2.24 24.75
N SER A 57 8.14 1.62 24.77
CA SER A 57 6.96 2.02 25.55
C SER A 57 6.20 0.78 26.05
N LEU A 58 6.90 -0.07 26.82
CA LEU A 58 6.40 -1.38 27.24
C LEU A 58 5.15 -1.23 28.12
N PHE A 59 4.05 -1.87 27.73
CA PHE A 59 2.82 -1.92 28.54
C PHE A 59 2.35 -3.35 28.85
N GLY A 60 2.89 -4.35 28.15
CA GLY A 60 2.46 -5.73 28.34
C GLY A 60 3.36 -6.74 27.65
N ARG A 61 2.99 -8.02 27.75
CA ARG A 61 3.66 -9.11 27.05
C ARG A 61 2.65 -10.11 26.47
N ALA A 62 2.97 -10.62 25.29
CA ALA A 62 2.30 -11.77 24.70
C ALA A 62 3.05 -13.07 25.08
N PRO A 63 2.34 -14.20 25.27
CA PRO A 63 2.99 -15.48 25.52
C PRO A 63 3.81 -15.95 24.31
N ASP A 64 4.75 -16.87 24.53
CA ASP A 64 5.43 -17.54 23.43
C ASP A 64 4.42 -18.28 22.54
N ARG A 65 4.69 -18.33 21.23
CA ARG A 65 3.80 -18.93 20.22
C ARG A 65 2.42 -18.31 20.10
N ALA A 66 2.22 -17.12 20.68
CA ALA A 66 1.00 -16.37 20.46
C ALA A 66 0.78 -16.15 18.96
N LYS A 67 -0.46 -16.35 18.50
CA LYS A 67 -0.85 -16.03 17.13
C LYS A 67 -1.27 -14.58 17.08
N ALA A 68 -0.85 -13.90 16.02
CA ALA A 68 -1.20 -12.50 15.80
C ALA A 68 -1.43 -12.23 14.32
N THR A 69 -2.15 -11.16 14.03
CA THR A 69 -2.31 -10.60 12.70
C THR A 69 -1.50 -9.32 12.62
N VAL A 70 -0.76 -9.13 11.54
CA VAL A 70 0.02 -7.92 11.32
C VAL A 70 -0.92 -6.81 10.86
N ILE A 71 -1.02 -5.74 11.64
CA ILE A 71 -1.96 -4.63 11.42
C ILE A 71 -1.27 -3.30 11.13
N GLY A 72 0.06 -3.26 11.03
CA GLY A 72 0.76 -2.04 10.64
C GLY A 72 2.26 -2.12 10.78
N PHE A 73 2.92 -1.07 10.30
CA PHE A 73 4.36 -0.84 10.40
C PHE A 73 4.60 0.64 10.73
N ASP A 74 5.73 0.95 11.36
CA ASP A 74 6.21 2.33 11.42
C ASP A 74 6.87 2.73 10.10
N ASP A 75 7.17 4.02 9.95
CA ASP A 75 7.73 4.60 8.72
C ASP A 75 9.03 3.92 8.26
N GLN A 76 9.79 3.33 9.20
CA GLN A 76 11.06 2.64 8.94
C GLN A 76 10.94 1.11 8.91
N LYS A 77 9.74 0.54 9.07
CA LYS A 77 9.47 -0.91 9.21
C LYS A 77 10.27 -1.60 10.31
N ARG A 78 10.74 -0.85 11.32
CA ARG A 78 11.44 -1.38 12.50
C ARG A 78 10.47 -1.92 13.53
N TRP A 79 9.27 -1.37 13.56
CA TRP A 79 8.19 -1.73 14.45
C TRP A 79 7.02 -2.26 13.63
N ILE A 80 6.45 -3.34 14.13
CA ILE A 80 5.34 -4.06 13.51
C ILE A 80 4.20 -4.01 14.52
N ASN A 81 3.10 -3.38 14.11
CA ASN A 81 1.88 -3.39 14.90
C ASN A 81 1.17 -4.72 14.65
N ILE A 82 0.80 -5.40 15.73
CA ILE A 82 0.13 -6.70 15.69
C ILE A 82 -1.14 -6.67 16.54
N GLN A 83 -2.13 -7.46 16.12
CA GLN A 83 -3.32 -7.76 16.90
C GLN A 83 -3.29 -9.24 17.29
N LEU A 84 -3.30 -9.53 18.60
CA LEU A 84 -3.36 -10.88 19.14
C LEU A 84 -4.76 -11.48 18.97
N SER A 85 -4.88 -12.81 19.05
CA SER A 85 -6.18 -13.50 18.98
C SER A 85 -7.18 -13.09 20.08
N ASP A 86 -6.71 -12.50 21.17
CA ASP A 86 -7.54 -11.94 22.24
C ASP A 86 -7.89 -10.45 22.01
N SER A 87 -7.72 -9.96 20.78
CA SER A 87 -7.95 -8.59 20.33
C SER A 87 -7.04 -7.52 20.94
N ARG A 88 -6.03 -7.89 21.75
CA ARG A 88 -5.04 -6.91 22.24
C ARG A 88 -4.09 -6.52 21.11
N GLU A 89 -3.85 -5.22 20.99
CA GLU A 89 -2.94 -4.65 19.99
C GLU A 89 -1.65 -4.19 20.64
N GLY A 90 -0.56 -4.23 19.88
CA GLY A 90 0.71 -3.71 20.36
C GLY A 90 1.81 -3.75 19.32
N TRP A 91 2.80 -2.89 19.50
CA TRP A 91 3.97 -2.82 18.67
C TRP A 91 5.03 -3.81 19.15
N ILE A 92 5.58 -4.58 18.20
CA ILE A 92 6.71 -5.48 18.40
C ILE A 92 7.81 -5.16 17.39
N VAL A 93 9.00 -5.70 17.59
CA VAL A 93 10.08 -5.67 16.60
C VAL A 93 10.16 -7.00 15.86
N GLU A 94 10.59 -6.98 14.60
CA GLU A 94 10.61 -8.13 13.67
C GLU A 94 11.20 -9.42 14.26
N ARG A 95 12.24 -9.31 15.11
CA ARG A 95 12.91 -10.47 15.74
C ARG A 95 11.99 -11.39 16.57
N TYR A 96 10.79 -10.92 16.94
CA TYR A 96 9.78 -11.69 17.67
C TYR A 96 8.79 -12.40 16.75
N ILE A 97 8.90 -12.26 15.44
CA ILE A 97 8.16 -13.07 14.48
C ILE A 97 8.89 -14.41 14.33
N GLY A 98 8.21 -15.49 14.69
CA GLY A 98 8.75 -16.86 14.61
C GLY A 98 8.57 -17.47 13.23
N LYS A 99 7.35 -17.37 12.69
CA LYS A 99 7.01 -17.79 11.32
C LYS A 99 5.77 -17.05 10.83
N VAL A 100 5.71 -16.82 9.52
CA VAL A 100 4.45 -16.49 8.85
C VAL A 100 3.62 -17.77 8.77
N LEU A 101 2.40 -17.70 9.27
CA LEU A 101 1.44 -18.80 9.15
C LEU A 101 0.87 -18.72 7.73
N ALA A 102 0.94 -19.83 7.00
CA ALA A 102 0.22 -19.93 5.74
C ALA A 102 -1.26 -19.66 6.03
N THR A 103 -1.89 -18.81 5.22
CA THR A 103 -3.36 -18.75 5.18
C THR A 103 -3.79 -20.14 4.76
N GLU A 104 -4.28 -20.95 5.71
CA GLU A 104 -4.96 -22.20 5.38
C GLU A 104 -6.03 -21.84 4.33
N PRO A 105 -6.12 -22.54 3.18
CA PRO A 105 -7.28 -22.41 2.33
C PRO A 105 -8.49 -22.74 3.20
N ASP A 106 -9.37 -21.76 3.34
CA ASP A 106 -10.53 -21.80 4.21
C ASP A 106 -11.30 -23.11 4.03
N SER A 107 -11.15 -23.99 5.02
CA SER A 107 -11.77 -25.31 5.10
C SER A 107 -12.40 -25.50 6.48
N SER A 108 -12.96 -24.42 7.02
CA SER A 108 -13.99 -24.56 8.04
C SER A 108 -15.33 -24.76 7.33
N PRO A 109 -16.11 -25.82 7.65
CA PRO A 109 -17.53 -25.85 7.31
C PRO A 109 -18.20 -24.60 7.91
N PRO A 110 -19.36 -24.16 7.38
CA PRO A 110 -20.08 -23.05 7.98
C PRO A 110 -20.53 -23.47 9.37
N ASP A 111 -19.73 -23.18 10.39
CA ASP A 111 -20.18 -23.21 11.76
C ASP A 111 -21.24 -22.13 11.84
N SER A 112 -22.45 -22.64 11.96
CA SER A 112 -23.68 -21.97 12.31
C SER A 112 -23.46 -21.08 13.54
N VAL A 113 -22.95 -19.88 13.29
CA VAL A 113 -23.33 -18.72 14.07
C VAL A 113 -24.73 -18.39 13.61
N THR A 114 -25.72 -18.75 14.43
CA THR A 114 -27.02 -18.09 14.38
C THR A 114 -26.75 -16.62 14.68
N ALA A 115 -26.46 -15.83 13.64
CA ALA A 115 -26.55 -14.40 13.73
C ALA A 115 -28.03 -14.08 14.02
N PRO A 116 -28.35 -13.18 14.97
CA PRO A 116 -29.69 -12.64 15.01
C PRO A 116 -29.99 -12.05 13.63
N ASP A 117 -31.16 -12.38 13.08
CA ASP A 117 -31.65 -12.04 11.74
C ASP A 117 -31.73 -10.54 11.41
N ASP A 118 -31.09 -9.66 12.18
CA ASP A 118 -31.23 -8.22 12.05
C ASP A 118 -29.96 -7.58 11.46
N ILE A 119 -30.17 -6.97 10.29
CA ILE A 119 -29.30 -6.06 9.52
C ILE A 119 -28.44 -6.75 8.43
N VAL A 120 -29.12 -7.41 7.49
CA VAL A 120 -28.69 -7.45 6.08
C VAL A 120 -29.65 -6.59 5.27
N GLN A 121 -29.59 -5.27 5.47
CA GLN A 121 -30.18 -4.33 4.51
C GLN A 121 -29.05 -3.51 3.91
N PRO A 122 -28.97 -3.38 2.57
CA PRO A 122 -28.08 -2.39 1.97
C PRO A 122 -28.40 -1.02 2.58
N PRO A 123 -27.41 -0.12 2.70
CA PRO A 123 -27.66 1.20 3.24
C PRO A 123 -28.84 1.85 2.49
N PRO A 124 -29.75 2.51 3.23
CA PRO A 124 -30.92 3.12 2.61
C PRO A 124 -30.47 4.14 1.55
N ILE A 125 -31.11 4.11 0.38
CA ILE A 125 -30.89 5.12 -0.66
C ILE A 125 -31.36 6.46 -0.08
N VAL A 126 -30.47 7.44 -0.06
CA VAL A 126 -30.74 8.78 0.45
C VAL A 126 -30.97 9.70 -0.74
N GLU A 127 -32.17 10.30 -0.82
CA GLU A 127 -32.47 11.29 -1.85
C GLU A 127 -31.65 12.57 -1.62
N PRO A 128 -31.08 13.18 -2.68
CA PRO A 128 -30.37 14.45 -2.56
C PRO A 128 -31.23 15.51 -1.84
N GLY A 129 -30.65 16.15 -0.82
CA GLY A 129 -31.32 17.18 -0.03
C GLY A 129 -32.13 16.68 1.18
N SER A 130 -32.20 15.36 1.40
CA SER A 130 -32.82 14.80 2.61
C SER A 130 -31.87 14.86 3.83
N VAL A 131 -32.46 15.03 5.02
CA VAL A 131 -31.73 15.02 6.29
C VAL A 131 -31.56 13.58 6.76
N ILE A 132 -30.31 13.11 6.81
CA ILE A 132 -29.98 11.80 7.39
C ILE A 132 -30.05 11.90 8.92
N LEU A 133 -30.77 10.96 9.53
CA LEU A 133 -30.90 10.83 10.99
C LEU A 133 -31.34 12.14 11.69
N PRO A 134 -32.55 12.65 11.38
CA PRO A 134 -33.02 13.94 11.87
C PRO A 134 -33.01 14.01 13.40
N GLY A 135 -32.54 15.14 13.94
CA GLY A 135 -32.43 15.36 15.38
C GLY A 135 -31.20 14.74 16.05
N GLN A 136 -30.32 14.06 15.30
CA GLN A 136 -29.04 13.57 15.82
C GLN A 136 -27.89 14.51 15.44
N SER A 137 -26.89 14.61 16.32
CA SER A 137 -25.69 15.41 16.09
C SER A 137 -24.48 14.81 16.82
N GLY A 138 -23.27 15.28 16.46
CA GLY A 138 -22.03 14.88 17.14
C GLY A 138 -21.79 13.37 17.14
N ASP A 139 -21.33 12.83 18.27
CA ASP A 139 -20.95 11.42 18.37
C ASP A 139 -22.11 10.44 18.18
N GLN A 140 -23.33 10.84 18.55
CA GLN A 140 -24.52 10.01 18.36
C GLN A 140 -24.79 9.81 16.87
N LEU A 141 -24.76 10.91 16.11
CA LEU A 141 -24.88 10.87 14.65
C LEU A 141 -23.75 10.03 14.04
N LEU A 142 -22.50 10.24 14.46
CA LEU A 142 -21.35 9.50 13.92
C LEU A 142 -21.45 7.99 14.15
N ARG A 143 -21.90 7.55 15.34
CA ARG A 143 -22.12 6.13 15.63
C ARG A 143 -23.22 5.53 14.77
N GLN A 144 -24.34 6.23 14.62
CA GLN A 144 -25.48 5.74 13.83
C GLN A 144 -25.14 5.68 12.34
N LEU A 145 -24.41 6.68 11.81
CA LEU A 145 -23.88 6.64 10.45
C LEU A 145 -22.99 5.41 10.22
N LYS A 146 -22.09 5.11 11.16
CA LYS A 146 -21.24 3.90 11.07
C LYS A 146 -22.08 2.62 11.05
N ILE A 147 -23.11 2.51 11.88
CA ILE A 147 -23.97 1.31 11.91
C ILE A 147 -24.72 1.15 10.58
N ILE A 148 -25.22 2.23 10.00
CA ILE A 148 -26.09 2.19 8.81
C ILE A 148 -25.30 2.06 7.52
N TYR A 149 -24.14 2.72 7.42
CA TYR A 149 -23.41 2.91 6.16
C TYR A 149 -22.05 2.20 6.11
N SER A 150 -21.59 1.56 7.19
CA SER A 150 -20.36 0.76 7.08
C SER A 150 -20.64 -0.48 6.24
N PRO A 151 -19.72 -0.86 5.33
CA PRO A 151 -19.84 -2.14 4.65
C PRO A 151 -19.74 -3.28 5.65
N LEU A 152 -20.54 -4.34 5.43
CA LEU A 152 -20.52 -5.55 6.28
C LEU A 152 -19.15 -6.24 6.21
N ASP A 153 -18.53 -6.23 5.03
CA ASP A 153 -17.24 -6.85 4.76
C ASP A 153 -16.32 -5.92 3.97
N SER A 154 -15.01 -6.10 4.17
CA SER A 154 -13.96 -5.54 3.33
C SER A 154 -13.35 -6.65 2.49
N VAL A 155 -13.21 -6.42 1.18
CA VAL A 155 -12.50 -7.34 0.27
C VAL A 155 -10.99 -7.43 0.58
N GLY A 156 -10.46 -6.51 1.39
CA GLY A 156 -9.04 -6.43 1.71
C GLY A 156 -8.21 -5.78 0.60
N TYR A 157 -7.14 -5.07 0.99
CA TYR A 157 -6.40 -4.18 0.08
C TYR A 157 -5.71 -4.89 -1.11
N ARG A 158 -5.32 -6.16 -0.95
CA ARG A 158 -4.74 -6.94 -2.06
C ARG A 158 -5.80 -7.23 -3.12
N LYS A 159 -6.94 -7.77 -2.71
CA LYS A 159 -8.06 -8.10 -3.59
C LYS A 159 -8.66 -6.85 -4.22
N ALA A 160 -8.82 -5.76 -3.44
CA ALA A 160 -9.29 -4.47 -3.94
C ALA A 160 -8.48 -4.00 -5.15
N ARG A 161 -7.14 -4.02 -5.04
CA ARG A 161 -6.26 -3.65 -6.16
C ARG A 161 -6.26 -4.67 -7.31
N ASP A 162 -6.40 -5.96 -7.01
CA ASP A 162 -6.55 -6.96 -8.07
C ASP A 162 -7.83 -6.68 -8.89
N LEU A 163 -8.94 -6.35 -8.23
CA LEU A 163 -10.22 -5.95 -8.85
C LEU A 163 -10.11 -4.61 -9.59
N LEU A 164 -9.41 -3.63 -9.00
CA LEU A 164 -9.16 -2.31 -9.58
C LEU A 164 -8.60 -2.44 -11.01
N TYR A 165 -7.51 -3.19 -11.16
CA TYR A 165 -6.79 -3.30 -12.44
C TYR A 165 -7.33 -4.37 -13.39
N SER A 166 -8.18 -5.30 -12.93
CA SER A 166 -8.68 -6.39 -13.78
C SER A 166 -10.14 -6.23 -14.20
N GLN A 167 -10.95 -5.49 -13.43
CA GLN A 167 -12.40 -5.47 -13.60
C GLN A 167 -12.99 -4.07 -13.53
N ILE A 168 -12.69 -3.30 -12.47
CA ILE A 168 -13.43 -2.06 -12.19
C ILE A 168 -12.96 -0.93 -13.12
N ASP A 169 -11.67 -0.61 -13.09
CA ASP A 169 -11.05 0.43 -13.94
C ASP A 169 -10.31 -0.15 -15.13
N ASN A 170 -10.59 -1.42 -15.46
CA ASN A 170 -10.12 -2.05 -16.67
C ASN A 170 -11.21 -1.99 -17.75
N LYS A 171 -11.04 -1.09 -18.72
CA LYS A 171 -11.93 -0.97 -19.87
C LYS A 171 -11.28 -1.67 -21.07
N ALA A 172 -11.81 -2.84 -21.41
CA ALA A 172 -11.37 -3.64 -22.56
C ALA A 172 -9.84 -3.92 -22.61
N GLY A 173 -9.22 -4.14 -21.45
CA GLY A 173 -7.79 -4.42 -21.32
C GLY A 173 -6.92 -3.18 -21.15
N ILE A 174 -7.52 -2.00 -20.99
CA ILE A 174 -6.84 -0.74 -20.72
C ILE A 174 -7.19 -0.27 -19.31
N VAL A 175 -6.16 0.11 -18.56
CA VAL A 175 -6.28 0.81 -17.27
C VAL A 175 -5.70 2.20 -17.46
N GLU A 176 -6.47 3.22 -17.12
CA GLU A 176 -6.11 4.62 -17.29
C GLU A 176 -5.74 5.25 -15.93
N GLY A 177 -4.64 6.00 -15.92
CA GLY A 177 -4.21 6.74 -14.73
C GLY A 177 -5.08 7.98 -14.52
N ILE A 178 -5.64 8.14 -13.32
CA ILE A 178 -6.57 9.23 -12.95
C ILE A 178 -6.02 10.65 -13.18
N TYR A 179 -4.70 10.82 -13.17
CA TYR A 179 -4.08 12.13 -13.32
C TYR A 179 -3.76 12.46 -14.78
N THR A 180 -2.95 11.63 -15.43
CA THR A 180 -2.31 12.03 -16.69
C THR A 180 -2.98 11.51 -17.95
N GLY A 181 -4.01 10.68 -17.84
CA GLY A 181 -4.57 9.95 -18.99
C GLY A 181 -3.67 8.79 -19.49
N TYR A 182 -2.60 8.46 -18.77
CA TYR A 182 -1.69 7.37 -19.15
C TYR A 182 -2.42 6.02 -19.22
N HIS A 183 -2.30 5.33 -20.36
CA HIS A 183 -2.93 4.02 -20.59
C HIS A 183 -1.94 2.87 -20.42
N ALA A 184 -2.25 1.95 -19.51
CA ALA A 184 -1.55 0.70 -19.32
C ALA A 184 -2.38 -0.49 -19.84
N ARG A 185 -1.78 -1.32 -20.71
CA ARG A 185 -2.41 -2.56 -21.20
C ARG A 185 -2.34 -3.67 -20.16
N ILE A 186 -3.44 -3.93 -19.45
CA ILE A 186 -3.53 -4.99 -18.43
C ILE A 186 -4.63 -5.95 -18.83
N SER A 187 -4.31 -7.25 -18.92
CA SER A 187 -5.31 -8.26 -19.27
C SER A 187 -6.39 -8.34 -18.18
N PRO A 188 -7.69 -8.27 -18.52
CA PRO A 188 -8.78 -8.49 -17.55
C PRO A 188 -8.73 -9.88 -16.91
N ASN A 189 -8.08 -10.84 -17.59
CA ASN A 189 -7.91 -12.22 -17.14
C ASN A 189 -6.53 -12.47 -16.50
N SER A 190 -5.78 -11.42 -16.15
CA SER A 190 -4.48 -11.58 -15.51
C SER A 190 -4.60 -12.35 -14.18
N ARG A 191 -3.68 -13.27 -13.94
CA ARG A 191 -3.53 -13.95 -12.65
C ARG A 191 -2.69 -13.15 -11.65
N ARG A 192 -2.07 -12.05 -12.10
CA ARG A 192 -1.19 -11.17 -11.30
C ARG A 192 -1.40 -9.70 -11.67
N PRO A 193 -2.63 -9.17 -11.68
CA PRO A 193 -2.94 -7.84 -12.21
C PRO A 193 -2.15 -6.72 -11.52
N ARG A 194 -1.90 -6.81 -10.22
CA ARG A 194 -1.01 -5.87 -9.51
C ARG A 194 0.43 -5.86 -10.02
N ALA A 195 1.00 -7.03 -10.30
CA ALA A 195 2.38 -7.12 -10.80
C ALA A 195 2.47 -6.59 -12.24
N ASP A 196 1.46 -6.88 -13.05
CA ASP A 196 1.35 -6.36 -14.42
C ASP A 196 1.22 -4.83 -14.43
N ALA A 197 0.43 -4.27 -13.49
CA ALA A 197 0.30 -2.82 -13.30
C ALA A 197 1.65 -2.18 -12.92
N THR A 198 2.34 -2.71 -11.91
CA THR A 198 3.66 -2.20 -11.49
C THR A 198 4.69 -2.31 -12.62
N ALA A 199 4.68 -3.39 -13.39
CA ALA A 199 5.56 -3.54 -14.56
C ALA A 199 5.26 -2.52 -15.70
N ARG A 200 4.20 -1.72 -15.55
CA ARG A 200 3.75 -0.68 -16.49
C ARG A 200 3.70 0.70 -15.83
N GLY A 201 4.35 0.86 -14.66
CA GLY A 201 4.37 2.12 -13.95
C GLY A 201 3.01 2.57 -13.42
N ILE A 202 2.07 1.65 -13.17
CA ILE A 202 0.80 1.94 -12.50
C ILE A 202 0.83 1.44 -11.06
N ASN A 203 0.41 2.30 -10.14
CA ASN A 203 0.11 1.93 -8.76
C ASN A 203 -1.30 2.40 -8.36
N ALA A 204 -1.70 2.08 -7.13
CA ALA A 204 -3.03 2.41 -6.63
C ALA A 204 -2.93 3.73 -5.88
N GLU A 205 -3.67 4.71 -6.34
CA GLU A 205 -3.85 6.00 -5.70
C GLU A 205 -5.02 5.96 -4.73
N HIS A 206 -4.79 6.56 -3.57
CA HIS A 206 -5.78 6.87 -2.54
C HIS A 206 -6.14 8.35 -2.64
N VAL A 207 -7.19 8.70 -3.38
CA VAL A 207 -7.59 10.12 -3.53
C VAL A 207 -7.96 10.75 -2.19
N TRP A 208 -8.37 9.96 -1.19
CA TRP A 208 -8.26 10.33 0.22
C TRP A 208 -7.01 9.69 0.86
N PRO A 209 -5.96 10.47 1.18
CA PRO A 209 -4.68 9.90 1.62
C PRO A 209 -4.79 9.02 2.87
N GLN A 210 -4.03 7.92 2.90
CA GLN A 210 -3.95 7.03 4.07
C GLN A 210 -3.56 7.79 5.36
N SER A 211 -2.66 8.79 5.25
CA SER A 211 -2.24 9.64 6.37
C SER A 211 -3.36 10.52 6.94
N LYS A 212 -4.50 10.63 6.26
CA LYS A 212 -5.71 11.33 6.70
C LYS A 212 -6.83 10.39 7.15
N GLY A 213 -6.50 9.13 7.45
CA GLY A 213 -7.44 8.17 8.05
C GLY A 213 -8.03 7.13 7.10
N ALA A 214 -7.56 7.04 5.86
CA ALA A 214 -7.82 5.90 4.97
C ALA A 214 -7.01 4.64 5.37
N THR A 215 -7.11 4.25 6.64
CA THR A 215 -6.47 3.05 7.20
C THR A 215 -7.50 1.95 7.48
N GLY A 216 -7.05 0.73 7.77
CA GLY A 216 -7.97 -0.39 8.03
C GLY A 216 -8.84 -0.75 6.82
N ALA A 217 -10.14 -0.99 7.03
CA ALA A 217 -11.09 -1.29 5.96
C ALA A 217 -11.19 -0.16 4.92
N SER A 218 -11.07 1.09 5.35
CA SER A 218 -11.08 2.27 4.47
C SER A 218 -9.94 2.23 3.47
N LYS A 219 -8.78 1.61 3.78
CA LYS A 219 -7.67 1.48 2.83
C LYS A 219 -8.04 0.69 1.58
N SER A 220 -9.00 -0.22 1.70
CA SER A 220 -9.49 -1.09 0.62
C SER A 220 -10.81 -0.65 0.02
N ASP A 221 -11.38 0.45 0.51
CA ASP A 221 -12.60 1.02 -0.05
C ASP A 221 -12.32 1.46 -1.49
N MET A 222 -13.00 0.82 -2.43
CA MET A 222 -12.76 1.00 -3.85
C MET A 222 -13.37 2.30 -4.40
N HIS A 223 -14.16 3.04 -3.60
CA HIS A 223 -14.71 4.33 -4.00
C HIS A 223 -13.69 5.47 -4.02
N HIS A 224 -12.52 5.27 -3.39
CA HIS A 224 -11.43 6.25 -3.39
C HIS A 224 -10.09 5.64 -3.83
N LEU A 225 -10.14 4.46 -4.45
CA LEU A 225 -8.99 3.81 -5.07
C LEU A 225 -9.05 3.99 -6.57
N PHE A 226 -7.96 4.48 -7.16
CA PHE A 226 -7.85 4.68 -8.59
C PHE A 226 -6.48 4.23 -9.11
N PRO A 227 -6.35 3.82 -10.38
CA PRO A 227 -5.05 3.65 -10.99
C PRO A 227 -4.38 5.02 -11.16
N ALA A 228 -3.07 5.09 -10.92
CA ALA A 228 -2.29 6.29 -11.20
C ALA A 228 -0.91 5.89 -11.72
N ARG A 229 -0.32 6.75 -12.55
CA ARG A 229 1.10 6.64 -12.91
C ARG A 229 1.92 6.78 -11.63
N GLU A 230 2.85 5.85 -11.42
CA GLU A 230 3.54 5.70 -10.14
C GLU A 230 4.35 6.93 -9.73
N GLU A 231 4.97 7.59 -10.70
CA GLU A 231 5.77 8.81 -10.53
C GLU A 231 4.87 9.95 -10.03
N VAL A 232 3.79 10.22 -10.76
CA VAL A 232 2.82 11.30 -10.47
C VAL A 232 2.11 11.04 -9.15
N ASN A 233 1.78 9.79 -8.84
CA ASN A 233 1.23 9.43 -7.53
C ASN A 233 2.25 9.68 -6.39
N GLY A 234 3.52 9.40 -6.65
CA GLY A 234 4.61 9.73 -5.73
C GLY A 234 4.72 11.23 -5.46
N ASP A 235 4.56 12.05 -6.49
CA ASP A 235 4.61 13.52 -6.40
C ASP A 235 3.37 14.11 -5.72
N ARG A 236 2.19 13.52 -5.95
CA ARG A 236 0.93 13.90 -5.29
C ARG A 236 1.03 13.85 -3.76
N ARG A 237 1.70 12.83 -3.23
CA ARG A 237 1.86 12.60 -1.78
C ARG A 237 0.50 12.62 -1.04
N ASN A 238 0.39 13.47 -0.01
CA ASN A 238 -0.84 13.72 0.74
C ASN A 238 -1.35 15.15 0.53
N TYR A 239 -0.86 15.82 -0.52
CA TYR A 239 -1.21 17.18 -0.82
C TYR A 239 -2.67 17.29 -1.29
N PRO A 240 -3.38 18.38 -0.94
CA PRO A 240 -4.77 18.57 -1.33
C PRO A 240 -4.91 19.04 -2.80
N PHE A 241 -5.93 18.53 -3.50
CA PHE A 241 -6.29 18.97 -4.86
C PHE A 241 -6.81 20.40 -4.90
N ALA A 242 -6.69 21.03 -6.09
CA ALA A 242 -7.35 22.26 -6.56
C ALA A 242 -6.73 22.80 -7.89
N ASP A 243 -6.96 24.06 -8.23
CA ASP A 243 -6.44 24.67 -9.47
C ASP A 243 -5.11 25.40 -9.23
N ILE A 244 -4.07 25.12 -10.01
CA ILE A 244 -2.79 25.83 -9.90
C ILE A 244 -2.76 26.91 -11.00
N PRO A 245 -2.44 28.17 -10.68
CA PRO A 245 -2.14 29.14 -11.72
C PRO A 245 -0.90 28.70 -12.51
N ASP A 246 -0.94 28.70 -13.85
CA ASP A 246 0.17 28.21 -14.68
C ASP A 246 1.54 28.83 -14.36
N ASP A 247 1.58 30.04 -13.80
CA ASP A 247 2.81 30.76 -13.43
C ASP A 247 3.40 30.30 -12.09
N GLN A 248 2.68 29.45 -11.36
CA GLN A 248 3.06 28.79 -10.12
C GLN A 248 3.25 27.28 -10.29
N THR A 249 2.98 26.74 -11.48
CA THR A 249 3.16 25.31 -11.80
C THR A 249 4.63 25.00 -12.04
N ASP A 250 5.18 24.05 -11.28
CA ASP A 250 6.56 23.56 -11.39
C ASP A 250 6.68 22.35 -12.33
N SER A 251 5.68 21.45 -12.28
CA SER A 251 5.64 20.21 -13.06
C SER A 251 4.33 20.09 -13.83
N TRP A 252 4.42 19.65 -15.08
CA TRP A 252 3.30 19.42 -15.99
C TRP A 252 3.34 17.95 -16.41
N TYR A 253 2.22 17.24 -16.26
CA TYR A 253 2.15 15.80 -16.53
C TYR A 253 1.07 15.48 -17.57
N LEU A 254 1.44 14.76 -18.62
CA LEU A 254 0.52 14.27 -19.64
C LEU A 254 0.98 12.91 -20.14
N ASN A 255 0.09 11.92 -20.16
CA ASN A 255 0.42 10.53 -20.47
C ASN A 255 1.64 10.05 -19.66
N ASP A 256 2.72 9.70 -20.37
CA ASP A 256 3.98 9.26 -19.81
C ASP A 256 5.09 10.31 -19.74
N GLU A 257 4.75 11.56 -19.96
CA GLU A 257 5.66 12.69 -19.99
C GLU A 257 5.51 13.56 -18.73
N GLU A 258 6.66 14.07 -18.26
CA GLU A 258 6.77 15.12 -17.25
C GLU A 258 7.60 16.26 -17.85
N GLU A 259 7.06 17.48 -17.77
CA GLU A 259 7.72 18.69 -18.24
C GLU A 259 7.87 19.71 -17.12
N PHE A 260 9.01 20.41 -17.10
CA PHE A 260 9.31 21.49 -16.16
C PHE A 260 9.25 22.88 -16.82
N VAL A 261 8.72 22.93 -18.04
CA VAL A 261 8.54 24.15 -18.82
C VAL A 261 7.07 24.25 -19.15
N LYS A 262 6.49 25.44 -18.96
CA LYS A 262 5.09 25.72 -19.27
C LYS A 262 4.74 25.29 -20.71
N PRO A 263 3.76 24.38 -20.92
CA PRO A 263 3.32 23.97 -22.24
C PRO A 263 2.72 25.12 -23.06
N ALA A 264 2.58 24.90 -24.36
CA ALA A 264 1.96 25.88 -25.24
C ALA A 264 0.48 26.11 -24.85
N PRO A 265 -0.05 27.35 -24.95
CA PRO A 265 -1.42 27.67 -24.53
C PRO A 265 -2.52 26.82 -25.17
N GLN A 266 -2.26 26.18 -26.32
CA GLN A 266 -3.22 25.33 -27.02
C GLN A 266 -3.37 23.94 -26.40
N VAL A 267 -2.39 23.49 -25.61
CA VAL A 267 -2.35 22.14 -25.04
C VAL A 267 -2.21 22.15 -23.52
N ILE A 268 -1.98 23.31 -22.91
CA ILE A 268 -1.73 23.46 -21.47
C ILE A 268 -2.85 22.86 -20.61
N ASP A 269 -4.10 22.99 -21.05
CA ASP A 269 -5.26 22.47 -20.34
C ASP A 269 -5.37 20.94 -20.36
N LEU A 270 -4.57 20.24 -21.17
CA LEU A 270 -4.50 18.78 -21.22
C LEU A 270 -3.61 18.20 -20.11
N TYR A 271 -2.75 19.01 -19.50
CA TYR A 271 -1.79 18.54 -18.51
C TYR A 271 -2.40 18.58 -17.10
N SER A 272 -2.06 17.58 -16.29
CA SER A 272 -2.08 17.72 -14.83
C SER A 272 -0.92 18.60 -14.38
N GLU A 273 -1.11 19.31 -13.28
CA GLU A 273 -0.15 20.26 -12.75
C GLU A 273 0.36 19.83 -11.37
N GLY A 274 1.57 20.27 -11.01
CA GLY A 274 2.15 20.12 -9.68
C GLY A 274 2.94 21.37 -9.28
N ASP A 275 2.82 21.79 -8.02
CA ASP A 275 3.65 22.82 -7.37
C ASP A 275 4.42 22.14 -6.23
N GLY A 276 5.73 22.00 -6.42
CA GLY A 276 6.68 21.44 -5.46
C GLY A 276 7.45 22.52 -4.70
N SER A 277 7.23 23.80 -5.01
CA SER A 277 7.99 24.93 -4.50
C SER A 277 7.56 25.28 -3.07
N MET A 278 8.48 25.05 -2.12
CA MET A 278 8.36 25.51 -0.73
C MET A 278 8.64 27.02 -0.63
N SER A 279 7.82 27.88 -1.25
CA SER A 279 7.94 29.34 -1.10
C SER A 279 6.67 29.96 -0.49
N GLY A 280 6.57 29.94 0.84
CA GLY A 280 5.49 30.63 1.56
C GLY A 280 5.79 30.79 3.05
N LEU A 281 5.89 32.04 3.50
CA LEU A 281 5.93 32.41 4.92
C LEU A 281 4.68 31.89 5.63
N GLN A 282 4.89 31.17 6.73
CA GLN A 282 4.01 31.08 7.90
C GLN A 282 2.49 30.88 7.64
N GLY A 283 2.06 29.61 7.61
CA GLY A 283 0.73 29.25 8.13
C GLY A 283 -0.40 28.94 7.14
N GLU A 284 -0.17 28.99 5.82
CA GLU A 284 -1.17 28.54 4.84
C GLU A 284 -0.66 27.28 4.15
N LEU A 285 -1.41 26.17 4.29
CA LEU A 285 -1.15 24.90 3.61
C LEU A 285 -1.27 25.12 2.10
N LYS A 286 -0.14 25.47 1.47
CA LYS A 286 0.01 25.54 0.02
C LYS A 286 -0.19 24.15 -0.55
N GLN A 287 -1.11 24.09 -1.49
CA GLN A 287 -1.72 22.87 -1.96
C GLN A 287 -0.93 22.45 -3.19
N ALA A 288 -0.24 21.30 -3.15
CA ALA A 288 0.14 20.65 -4.39
C ALA A 288 -1.13 19.98 -4.93
N ARG A 289 -1.56 20.43 -6.10
CA ARG A 289 -2.91 20.19 -6.60
C ARG A 289 -2.84 19.53 -7.96
N ILE A 290 -3.43 18.35 -8.12
CA ILE A 290 -3.56 17.75 -9.45
C ILE A 290 -4.92 18.11 -10.04
N LYS A 291 -4.92 18.81 -11.19
CA LYS A 291 -6.07 18.89 -12.08
C LYS A 291 -6.27 17.52 -12.73
N VAL A 292 -7.42 16.90 -12.44
CA VAL A 292 -7.85 15.63 -13.05
C VAL A 292 -8.25 15.90 -14.51
N PHE A 293 -7.80 15.04 -15.42
CA PHE A 293 -8.14 15.08 -16.84
C PHE A 293 -9.64 15.37 -17.04
N SER A 294 -9.97 16.39 -17.84
CA SER A 294 -11.34 16.57 -18.33
C SER A 294 -11.53 15.63 -19.51
N GLU A 295 -12.29 14.55 -19.33
CA GLU A 295 -12.87 13.87 -20.49
C GLU A 295 -13.72 14.90 -21.25
N GLU A 296 -13.40 15.16 -22.51
CA GLU A 296 -14.37 15.84 -23.37
C GLU A 296 -15.64 14.99 -23.47
N PRO A 297 -16.83 15.61 -23.49
CA PRO A 297 -18.08 14.89 -23.50
C PRO A 297 -18.32 14.27 -24.89
N GLU A 298 -18.47 12.95 -24.94
CA GLU A 298 -19.23 12.24 -25.99
C GLU A 298 -20.42 11.49 -25.41
#